data_AF-A0AAJ0EZD2-F1
#
_entry.id   AF-A0AAJ0EZD2-F1
#
_cell.length_a   1.000
_cell.length_b   1.000
_cell.length_c   1.000
_cell.angle_alpha   90.00
_cell.angle_beta   90.00
_cell.angle_gamma   90.00
#
_symmetry.space_group_name_H-M   'P 1'
#
loop_
_entity.id
_entity.type
_entity.pdbx_description
1 polymer ?
#
loop_
_entity_poly.entity_id
_entity_poly.type
_entity_poly.pdbx_seq_one_letter_code
_entity_poly.pdbx_strand_id
1 'polypeptide(L)'
;MLRQTKDRDAAGKRSQFFLRGQEVNWERVVQYLKHRPDLQDTTSVDIAQYTNANLDITCSTPSPTLSKSEIPRRIELHSDLRLLDDSIRIIRSYLDGAFETGLVVINGQILYGPNGKQAKQRVRKWHDDMADIHALFSSQEVTAAFRHLNKQLDSLKYLIREQEPELLILAFNDIFDLEPKLSETLLLFVCRMHQAIFGEQHPLSLIWDKLVRFTARARLHAVLSMATFTADVIEARMGAQSAMVEALECLQVDVHKQRGFKETLGISEV
;
A
#
# COMPACT_ATOMS: atom_id res chain seq x y z
N MET A 1 34.35 -0.40 19.48
CA MET A 1 34.32 1.09 19.51
C MET A 1 35.06 1.73 18.33
N LEU A 2 36.32 1.35 18.04
CA LEU A 2 37.14 1.90 16.93
C LEU A 2 36.60 1.65 15.50
N ARG A 3 35.87 0.55 15.25
CA ARG A 3 35.19 0.31 13.96
C ARG A 3 33.95 1.19 13.79
N GLN A 4 33.12 1.29 14.82
CA GLN A 4 31.92 2.15 14.80
C GLN A 4 32.24 3.62 14.55
N THR A 5 33.38 4.14 15.04
CA THR A 5 33.82 5.49 14.69
C THR A 5 34.25 5.61 13.24
N LYS A 6 35.04 4.65 12.73
CA LYS A 6 35.46 4.62 11.31
C LYS A 6 34.27 4.52 10.35
N ASP A 7 33.27 3.69 10.68
CA ASP A 7 32.07 3.50 9.85
C ASP A 7 31.17 4.75 9.88
N ARG A 8 31.19 5.53 10.98
CA ARG A 8 30.40 6.76 11.12
C ARG A 8 31.07 7.99 10.52
N ASP A 9 32.39 8.08 10.61
CA ASP A 9 33.18 9.10 9.94
C ASP A 9 33.09 8.93 8.42
N ALA A 10 33.11 7.68 7.93
CA ALA A 10 32.83 7.35 6.52
C ALA A 10 31.41 7.77 6.08
N ALA A 11 30.45 7.80 7.01
CA ALA A 11 29.08 8.26 6.79
C ALA A 11 28.87 9.77 7.06
N GLY A 12 29.95 10.53 7.31
CA GLY A 12 29.91 11.99 7.54
C GLY A 12 29.22 12.42 8.85
N LYS A 13 29.03 11.51 9.81
CA LYS A 13 28.32 11.78 11.07
C LYS A 13 29.31 12.11 12.19
N ARG A 14 29.21 13.31 12.76
CA ARG A 14 30.03 13.72 13.92
C ARG A 14 29.72 12.84 15.14
N SER A 15 30.77 12.38 15.81
CA SER A 15 30.66 11.54 17.02
C SER A 15 31.19 12.32 18.23
N GLN A 16 30.51 12.20 19.38
CA GLN A 16 30.96 12.77 20.66
C GLN A 16 31.39 11.64 21.60
N PHE A 17 32.52 11.84 22.29
CA PHE A 17 33.06 10.85 23.22
C PHE A 17 32.98 11.36 24.64
N PHE A 18 32.62 10.49 25.56
CA PHE A 18 32.54 10.77 26.98
C PHE A 18 33.46 9.81 27.73
N LEU A 19 34.33 10.34 28.58
CA LEU A 19 35.09 9.59 29.57
C LEU A 19 34.50 9.88 30.95
N ARG A 20 33.93 8.87 31.62
CA ARG A 20 33.26 9.03 32.94
C ARG A 20 32.23 10.17 32.98
N GLY A 21 31.47 10.33 31.90
CA GLY A 21 30.46 11.38 31.75
C GLY A 21 31.00 12.76 31.34
N GLN A 22 32.32 12.94 31.18
CA GLN A 22 32.90 14.18 30.67
C GLN A 22 33.16 14.08 29.16
N GLU A 23 32.70 15.06 28.39
CA GLU A 23 32.98 15.14 26.95
C GLU A 23 34.48 15.34 26.70
N VAL A 24 35.06 14.51 25.85
CA VAL A 24 36.49 14.50 25.52
C VAL A 24 36.70 14.35 24.02
N ASN A 25 37.84 14.83 23.54
CA ASN A 25 38.27 14.59 22.16
C ASN A 25 38.81 13.17 21.98
N TRP A 26 38.84 12.72 20.72
CA TRP A 26 39.32 11.38 20.37
C TRP A 26 40.78 11.13 20.80
N GLU A 27 41.63 12.16 20.77
CA GLU A 27 43.04 12.06 21.19
C GLU A 27 43.17 11.66 22.67
N ARG A 28 42.31 12.21 23.54
CA ARG A 28 42.27 11.89 24.96
C ARG A 28 41.69 10.50 25.22
N VAL A 29 40.76 10.04 24.38
CA VAL A 29 40.28 8.64 24.37
C VAL A 29 41.42 7.69 24.01
N VAL A 30 42.23 8.00 22.99
CA VAL A 30 43.38 7.19 22.59
C VAL A 30 44.45 7.16 23.70
N GLN A 31 44.73 8.29 24.34
CA GLN A 31 45.65 8.33 25.48
C GLN A 31 45.15 7.50 26.67
N TYR A 32 43.85 7.57 26.97
CA TYR A 32 43.24 6.77 28.04
C TYR A 32 43.33 5.26 27.74
N LEU A 33 43.04 4.85 26.49
CA LEU A 33 43.18 3.46 26.05
C LEU A 33 44.63 2.95 26.10
N LYS A 34 45.63 3.82 25.91
CA LYS A 34 47.06 3.44 26.08
C LYS A 34 47.42 3.08 27.52
N HIS A 35 46.73 3.65 28.50
CA HIS A 35 46.97 3.42 29.94
C HIS A 35 46.09 2.29 30.51
N ARG A 36 45.15 1.77 29.72
CA ARG A 36 44.21 0.70 30.08
C ARG A 36 44.18 -0.39 28.98
N PRO A 37 45.23 -1.23 28.90
CA PRO A 37 45.32 -2.29 27.89
C PRO A 37 44.22 -3.35 28.04
N ASP A 38 43.62 -3.47 29.22
CA ASP A 38 42.43 -4.29 29.52
C ASP A 38 41.21 -3.96 28.64
N LEU A 39 41.13 -2.73 28.13
CA LEU A 39 40.03 -2.25 27.29
C LEU A 39 40.34 -2.35 25.78
N GLN A 40 41.57 -2.69 25.39
CA GLN A 40 41.96 -2.81 23.97
C GLN A 40 41.51 -4.14 23.33
N ASP A 41 41.31 -5.19 24.13
CA ASP A 41 41.10 -6.56 23.64
C ASP A 41 39.63 -7.03 23.58
N THR A 42 38.65 -6.13 23.75
CA THR A 42 37.21 -6.47 23.64
C THR A 42 36.71 -6.49 22.18
N THR A 43 37.56 -6.92 21.25
CA THR A 43 37.26 -6.93 19.81
C THR A 43 36.55 -8.20 19.33
N SER A 44 36.25 -9.17 20.21
CA SER A 44 35.69 -10.48 19.82
C SER A 44 34.65 -11.10 20.77
N VAL A 45 33.93 -10.34 21.60
CA VAL A 45 32.95 -10.93 22.55
C VAL A 45 31.57 -10.29 22.42
N ASP A 46 30.54 -11.16 22.40
CA ASP A 46 29.12 -10.88 22.21
C ASP A 46 28.57 -9.71 23.04
N ILE A 47 27.87 -8.81 22.35
CA ILE A 47 27.34 -7.53 22.84
C ILE A 47 26.26 -7.70 23.95
N ALA A 48 25.76 -8.91 24.19
CA ALA A 48 24.66 -9.17 25.12
C ALA A 48 25.07 -9.32 26.61
N GLN A 49 26.36 -9.53 26.93
CA GLN A 49 26.78 -9.83 28.32
C GLN A 49 27.47 -8.68 29.07
N TYR A 50 27.62 -7.49 28.46
CA TYR A 50 28.34 -6.35 29.05
C TYR A 50 27.46 -5.20 29.53
N THR A 51 26.17 -5.43 29.79
CA THR A 51 25.25 -4.40 30.30
C THR A 51 25.55 -3.92 31.72
N ASN A 52 26.55 -4.47 32.43
CA ASN A 52 26.88 -4.10 33.82
C ASN A 52 28.38 -3.90 34.12
N ALA A 53 29.27 -3.86 33.12
CA ALA A 53 30.65 -3.45 33.37
C ALA A 53 30.75 -1.92 33.20
N ASN A 54 31.33 -1.24 34.19
CA ASN A 54 31.70 0.19 34.17
C ASN A 54 32.58 0.51 32.94
N LEU A 55 31.96 0.71 31.78
CA LEU A 55 32.63 1.20 30.59
C LEU A 55 32.83 2.69 30.79
N ASP A 56 34.06 3.03 31.18
CA ASP A 56 34.51 4.42 31.40
C ASP A 56 34.40 5.28 30.13
N ILE A 57 34.15 4.69 28.94
CA ILE A 57 34.07 5.37 27.65
C ILE A 57 32.69 5.15 27.02
N THR A 58 31.96 6.23 26.74
CA THR A 58 30.69 6.21 26.01
C THR A 58 30.82 7.03 24.73
N CYS A 59 30.43 6.47 23.58
CA CYS A 59 30.35 7.19 22.31
C CYS A 59 28.88 7.45 22.01
N SER A 60 28.49 8.73 21.93
CA SER A 60 27.11 9.13 21.68
C SER A 60 27.01 9.88 20.37
N THR A 61 25.86 9.72 19.70
CA THR A 61 25.50 10.63 18.60
C THR A 61 25.01 11.93 19.24
N PRO A 62 25.57 13.10 18.90
CA PRO A 62 25.00 14.36 19.38
C PRO A 62 23.54 14.43 18.93
N SER A 63 22.62 14.58 19.89
CA SER A 63 21.22 14.86 19.58
C SER A 63 21.17 16.10 18.69
N PRO A 64 20.34 16.11 17.63
CA PRO A 64 20.21 17.28 16.79
C PRO A 64 19.88 18.47 17.69
N THR A 65 20.69 19.52 17.61
CA THR A 65 20.46 20.75 18.36
C THR A 65 19.18 21.36 17.79
N LEU A 66 18.03 21.00 18.37
CA LEU A 66 16.76 21.63 18.05
C LEU A 66 16.89 23.09 18.46
N SER A 67 17.22 23.95 17.50
CA SER A 67 17.07 25.38 17.69
C SER A 67 15.60 25.59 18.07
N LYS A 68 15.35 26.17 19.26
CA LYS A 68 13.99 26.39 19.80
C LYS A 68 13.14 27.37 18.97
N SER A 69 13.58 27.73 17.76
CA SER A 69 13.01 28.80 16.96
C SER A 69 12.32 28.34 15.67
N GLU A 70 12.38 27.05 15.31
CA GLU A 70 11.79 26.60 14.06
C GLU A 70 10.91 25.37 14.28
N ILE A 71 9.61 25.53 13.95
CA ILE A 71 8.70 24.39 13.77
C ILE A 71 9.36 23.47 12.74
N PRO A 72 9.58 22.17 13.05
CA PRO A 72 10.13 21.23 12.09
C PRO A 72 9.36 21.32 10.78
N ARG A 73 10.04 21.60 9.67
CA ARG A 73 9.40 21.62 8.36
C ARG A 73 8.69 20.29 8.16
N ARG A 74 7.40 20.35 7.83
CA ARG A 74 6.58 19.17 7.55
C ARG A 74 7.32 18.34 6.50
N ILE A 75 7.69 17.11 6.85
CA ILE A 75 8.27 16.16 5.90
C ILE A 75 7.28 16.08 4.75
N GLU A 76 7.72 16.46 3.56
CA GLU A 76 6.85 16.55 2.40
C GLU A 76 6.48 15.12 1.99
N LEU A 77 5.27 14.70 2.38
CA LEU A 77 4.80 13.34 2.11
C LEU A 77 4.85 13.07 0.61
N HIS A 78 5.44 11.94 0.21
CA HIS A 78 5.55 11.52 -1.19
C HIS A 78 4.19 11.64 -1.91
N SER A 79 4.18 12.09 -3.16
CA SER A 79 2.96 12.39 -3.93
C SER A 79 1.97 11.21 -3.93
N ASP A 80 2.46 9.99 -4.16
CA ASP A 80 1.65 8.76 -4.14
C ASP A 80 1.00 8.50 -2.77
N LEU A 81 1.68 8.81 -1.65
CA LEU A 81 1.09 8.63 -0.32
C LEU A 81 -0.04 9.63 -0.07
N ARG A 82 0.08 10.87 -0.57
CA ARG A 82 -1.00 11.86 -0.51
C ARG A 82 -2.20 11.43 -1.36
N LEU A 83 -1.93 10.90 -2.56
CA LEU A 83 -2.98 10.36 -3.43
C LEU A 83 -3.72 9.20 -2.76
N LEU A 84 -3.00 8.31 -2.05
CA LEU A 84 -3.60 7.20 -1.32
C LEU A 84 -4.46 7.67 -0.15
N ASP A 85 -3.96 8.58 0.69
CA ASP A 85 -4.73 9.15 1.81
C ASP A 85 -6.02 9.81 1.33
N ASP A 86 -5.92 10.61 0.26
CA ASP A 86 -7.08 11.23 -0.36
C ASP A 86 -8.06 10.19 -0.93
N SER A 87 -7.56 9.11 -1.53
CA SER A 87 -8.40 8.04 -2.11
C SER A 87 -9.17 7.31 -1.02
N ILE A 88 -8.50 6.96 0.09
CA ILE A 88 -9.11 6.34 1.26
C ILE A 88 -10.19 7.25 1.85
N ARG A 89 -9.91 8.56 1.95
CA ARG A 89 -10.89 9.55 2.44
C ARG A 89 -12.14 9.59 1.55
N ILE A 90 -11.98 9.58 0.23
CA ILE A 90 -13.10 9.57 -0.72
C ILE A 90 -13.91 8.28 -0.60
N ILE A 91 -13.24 7.12 -0.52
CA ILE A 91 -13.91 5.82 -0.32
C ILE A 91 -14.72 5.85 0.97
N ARG A 92 -14.16 6.34 2.08
CA ARG A 92 -14.88 6.46 3.34
C ARG A 92 -16.13 7.31 3.20
N SER A 93 -16.01 8.53 2.65
CA SER A 93 -17.16 9.41 2.45
C SER A 93 -18.23 8.83 1.52
N TYR A 94 -17.81 8.10 0.48
CA TYR A 94 -18.74 7.37 -0.39
C TYR A 94 -19.51 6.30 0.37
N LEU A 95 -18.80 5.45 1.14
CA LEU A 95 -19.44 4.40 1.93
C LEU A 95 -20.37 5.02 2.98
N ASP A 96 -19.89 5.97 3.78
CA ASP A 96 -20.70 6.71 4.76
C ASP A 96 -22.01 7.21 4.14
N GLY A 97 -21.92 7.96 3.04
CA GLY A 97 -23.10 8.45 2.32
C GLY A 97 -23.99 7.34 1.77
N ALA A 98 -23.43 6.26 1.22
CA ALA A 98 -24.20 5.15 0.67
C ALA A 98 -25.02 4.43 1.76
N PHE A 99 -24.46 4.25 2.95
CA PHE A 99 -25.17 3.63 4.06
C PHE A 99 -26.15 4.59 4.75
N GLU A 100 -25.77 5.85 4.97
CA GLU A 100 -26.64 6.87 5.60
C GLU A 100 -27.89 7.17 4.78
N THR A 101 -27.77 7.19 3.45
CA THR A 101 -28.89 7.43 2.53
C THR A 101 -29.75 6.19 2.28
N GLY A 102 -29.33 5.02 2.76
CA GLY A 102 -29.97 3.74 2.47
C GLY A 102 -29.81 3.29 1.01
N LEU A 103 -28.86 3.87 0.26
CA LEU A 103 -28.45 3.36 -1.05
C LEU A 103 -27.96 1.91 -0.91
N VAL A 104 -27.25 1.64 0.17
CA VAL A 104 -26.80 0.32 0.57
C VAL A 104 -27.43 -0.03 1.91
N VAL A 105 -28.18 -1.14 1.96
CA VAL A 105 -28.87 -1.61 3.16
C VAL A 105 -28.30 -2.95 3.58
N ILE A 106 -28.01 -3.07 4.88
CA ILE A 106 -27.63 -4.34 5.50
C ILE A 106 -28.90 -4.93 6.11
N ASN A 107 -29.28 -6.12 5.66
CA ASN A 107 -30.32 -6.91 6.31
C ASN A 107 -29.73 -8.28 6.68
N GLY A 108 -29.44 -8.46 7.96
CA GLY A 108 -28.65 -9.58 8.47
C GLY A 108 -27.22 -9.53 7.93
N GLN A 109 -26.81 -10.57 7.22
CA GLN A 109 -25.46 -10.72 6.64
C GLN A 109 -25.42 -10.38 5.14
N ILE A 110 -26.46 -9.73 4.61
CA ILE A 110 -26.62 -9.53 3.17
C ILE A 110 -26.64 -8.03 2.86
N LEU A 111 -25.79 -7.64 1.93
CA LEU A 111 -25.70 -6.29 1.38
C LEU A 111 -26.67 -6.17 0.19
N TYR A 112 -27.65 -5.28 0.33
CA TYR A 112 -28.60 -4.92 -0.70
C TYR A 112 -28.22 -3.56 -1.24
N GLY A 113 -28.15 -3.41 -2.55
CA GLY A 113 -28.00 -2.10 -3.16
C GLY A 113 -29.33 -1.45 -3.54
N PRO A 114 -29.32 -0.37 -4.34
CA PRO A 114 -30.43 0.55 -4.55
C PRO A 114 -31.76 -0.09 -4.98
N ASN A 115 -31.70 -1.24 -5.63
CA ASN A 115 -32.87 -1.92 -6.20
C ASN A 115 -33.50 -2.96 -5.27
N GLY A 116 -33.04 -3.09 -4.02
CA GLY A 116 -33.52 -4.11 -3.07
C GLY A 116 -33.21 -5.55 -3.49
N LYS A 117 -32.40 -5.73 -4.53
CA LYS A 117 -31.90 -7.03 -5.00
C LYS A 117 -30.52 -7.27 -4.41
N GLN A 118 -30.18 -8.53 -4.16
CA GLN A 118 -28.80 -8.89 -3.87
C GLN A 118 -27.93 -8.50 -5.07
N ALA A 119 -27.15 -7.44 -4.90
CA ALA A 119 -26.16 -6.98 -5.86
C ALA A 119 -25.11 -8.06 -6.13
N LYS A 120 -24.78 -8.79 -5.07
CA LYS A 120 -23.82 -9.88 -5.00
C LYS A 120 -23.88 -10.82 -6.20
N GLN A 121 -25.06 -11.22 -6.66
CA GLN A 121 -25.16 -12.18 -7.78
C GLN A 121 -24.74 -11.59 -9.12
N ARG A 122 -25.05 -10.31 -9.40
CA ARG A 122 -24.72 -9.67 -10.68
C ARG A 122 -23.25 -9.28 -10.73
N VAL A 123 -22.76 -8.71 -9.64
CA VAL A 123 -21.36 -8.29 -9.49
C VAL A 123 -20.43 -9.52 -9.49
N ARG A 124 -20.80 -10.60 -8.79
CA ARG A 124 -20.05 -11.87 -8.85
C ARG A 124 -20.10 -12.53 -10.22
N LYS A 125 -21.26 -12.54 -10.88
CA LYS A 125 -21.33 -13.07 -12.24
C LYS A 125 -20.38 -12.34 -13.19
N TRP A 126 -20.31 -11.00 -13.09
CA TRP A 126 -19.38 -10.23 -13.90
C TRP A 126 -17.92 -10.59 -13.60
N HIS A 127 -17.58 -10.78 -12.32
CA HIS A 127 -16.26 -11.25 -11.89
C HIS A 127 -15.93 -12.65 -12.45
N ASP A 128 -16.87 -13.59 -12.37
CA ASP A 128 -16.70 -14.94 -12.94
C ASP A 128 -16.50 -14.86 -14.47
N ASP A 129 -17.29 -14.03 -15.17
CA ASP A 129 -17.14 -13.80 -16.61
C ASP A 129 -15.78 -13.16 -16.97
N MET A 130 -15.20 -12.33 -16.07
CA MET A 130 -13.84 -11.77 -16.22
C MET A 130 -12.75 -12.82 -16.02
N ALA A 131 -12.93 -13.75 -15.08
CA ALA A 131 -12.04 -14.89 -14.92
C ALA A 131 -12.00 -15.79 -16.17
N ASP A 132 -13.16 -16.00 -16.82
CA ASP A 132 -13.25 -16.71 -18.10
C ASP A 132 -12.48 -15.99 -19.22
N ILE A 133 -12.53 -14.65 -19.27
CA ILE A 133 -11.72 -13.85 -20.21
C ILE A 133 -10.23 -14.09 -19.98
N HIS A 134 -9.78 -14.12 -18.72
CA HIS A 134 -8.38 -14.39 -18.38
C HIS A 134 -7.96 -15.80 -18.80
N ALA A 135 -8.84 -16.81 -18.63
CA ALA A 135 -8.60 -18.17 -19.09
C ALA A 135 -8.49 -18.26 -20.63
N LEU A 136 -9.30 -17.50 -21.37
CA LEU A 136 -9.21 -17.42 -22.83
C LEU A 136 -7.90 -16.78 -23.30
N PHE A 137 -7.44 -15.71 -22.63
CA PHE A 137 -6.13 -15.12 -22.91
C PHE A 137 -4.98 -16.11 -22.65
N SER A 138 -5.06 -16.86 -21.55
CA SER A 138 -4.09 -17.90 -21.18
C SER A 138 -4.06 -19.05 -22.20
N SER A 139 -5.21 -19.36 -22.81
CA SER A 139 -5.36 -20.38 -23.87
C SER A 139 -5.03 -19.87 -25.27
N GLN A 140 -4.52 -18.63 -25.40
CA GLN A 140 -4.21 -17.96 -26.68
C GLN A 140 -5.43 -17.74 -27.60
N GLU A 141 -6.64 -17.81 -27.08
CA GLU A 141 -7.89 -17.56 -27.82
C GLU A 141 -8.22 -16.06 -27.88
N VAL A 142 -7.25 -15.26 -28.33
CA VAL A 142 -7.26 -13.78 -28.22
C VAL A 142 -8.52 -13.14 -28.82
N THR A 143 -9.01 -13.65 -29.96
CA THR A 143 -10.22 -13.11 -30.60
C THR A 143 -11.48 -13.39 -29.79
N ALA A 144 -11.59 -14.58 -29.19
CA ALA A 144 -12.70 -14.93 -28.32
C ALA A 144 -12.65 -14.11 -27.03
N ALA A 145 -11.45 -13.97 -26.44
CA ALA A 145 -11.21 -13.16 -25.25
C ALA A 145 -11.65 -11.70 -25.46
N PHE A 146 -11.22 -11.04 -26.53
CA PHE A 146 -11.63 -9.66 -26.82
C PHE A 146 -13.14 -9.52 -27.13
N ARG A 147 -13.74 -10.52 -27.80
CA ARG A 147 -15.19 -10.52 -28.03
C ARG A 147 -15.95 -10.59 -26.70
N HIS A 148 -15.51 -11.45 -25.80
CA HIS A 148 -16.11 -11.61 -24.49
C HIS A 148 -15.89 -10.36 -23.62
N LEU A 149 -14.67 -9.81 -23.61
CA LEU A 149 -14.34 -8.57 -22.92
C LEU A 149 -15.24 -7.41 -23.34
N ASN A 150 -15.40 -7.18 -24.65
CA ASN A 150 -16.28 -6.10 -25.13
C ASN A 150 -17.72 -6.26 -24.64
N LYS A 151 -18.25 -7.48 -24.64
CA LYS A 151 -19.58 -7.77 -24.08
C LYS A 151 -19.67 -7.47 -22.59
N GLN A 152 -18.62 -7.73 -21.83
CA GLN A 152 -18.57 -7.42 -20.40
C GLN A 152 -18.46 -5.93 -20.14
N LEU A 153 -17.68 -5.20 -20.95
CA LEU A 153 -17.60 -3.73 -20.88
C LEU A 153 -18.94 -3.05 -21.22
N ASP A 154 -19.69 -3.60 -22.18
CA ASP A 154 -21.06 -3.15 -22.47
C ASP A 154 -22.03 -3.35 -21.31
N SER A 155 -21.81 -4.40 -20.52
CA SER A 155 -22.63 -4.73 -19.35
C SER A 155 -22.22 -3.92 -18.11
N LEU A 156 -20.94 -3.60 -17.99
CA LEU A 156 -20.35 -2.85 -16.88
C LEU A 156 -21.05 -1.51 -16.63
N LYS A 157 -21.49 -0.81 -17.69
CA LYS A 157 -22.22 0.46 -17.55
C LYS A 157 -23.50 0.36 -16.70
N TYR A 158 -24.15 -0.81 -16.69
CA TYR A 158 -25.33 -1.03 -15.87
C TYR A 158 -24.95 -1.29 -14.42
N LEU A 159 -23.90 -2.08 -14.19
CA LEU A 159 -23.36 -2.35 -12.85
C LEU A 159 -22.84 -1.07 -12.18
N ILE A 160 -22.14 -0.22 -12.93
CA ILE A 160 -21.64 1.06 -12.41
C ILE A 160 -22.80 1.91 -11.88
N ARG A 161 -23.91 2.01 -12.63
CA ARG A 161 -25.09 2.80 -12.22
C ARG A 161 -25.74 2.31 -10.93
N GLU A 162 -25.56 1.04 -10.59
CA GLU A 162 -26.06 0.47 -9.33
C GLU A 162 -25.25 0.94 -8.12
N GLN A 163 -24.07 1.54 -8.30
CA GLN A 163 -23.24 2.09 -7.21
C GLN A 163 -23.01 1.08 -6.08
N GLU A 164 -22.70 -0.15 -6.46
CA GLU A 164 -22.48 -1.24 -5.51
C GLU A 164 -21.05 -1.19 -4.98
N PRO A 165 -20.80 -1.09 -3.67
CA PRO A 165 -19.44 -1.03 -3.13
C PRO A 165 -18.57 -2.25 -3.47
N GLU A 166 -19.17 -3.45 -3.54
CA GLU A 166 -18.47 -4.69 -3.90
C GLU A 166 -17.89 -4.63 -5.33
N LEU A 167 -18.54 -3.88 -6.24
CA LEU A 167 -18.04 -3.68 -7.60
C LEU A 167 -16.68 -2.99 -7.60
N LEU A 168 -16.42 -2.08 -6.65
CA LEU A 168 -15.14 -1.38 -6.57
C LEU A 168 -13.99 -2.36 -6.31
N ILE A 169 -14.19 -3.30 -5.40
CA ILE A 169 -13.18 -4.31 -5.03
C ILE A 169 -12.96 -5.29 -6.19
N LEU A 170 -14.03 -5.85 -6.76
CA LEU A 170 -13.88 -6.83 -7.85
C LEU A 170 -13.36 -6.19 -9.13
N ALA A 171 -13.82 -4.99 -9.49
CA ALA A 171 -13.30 -4.28 -10.65
C ALA A 171 -11.82 -3.90 -10.50
N PHE A 172 -11.35 -3.63 -9.28
CA PHE A 172 -9.91 -3.51 -9.04
C PHE A 172 -9.21 -4.83 -9.37
N ASN A 173 -9.69 -5.95 -8.83
CA ASN A 173 -9.07 -7.25 -9.11
C ASN A 173 -9.00 -7.54 -10.61
N ASP A 174 -10.15 -7.48 -11.26
CA ASP A 174 -10.32 -7.99 -12.62
C ASP A 174 -9.61 -7.12 -13.66
N ILE A 175 -9.45 -5.82 -13.40
CA ILE A 175 -8.69 -4.95 -14.29
C ILE A 175 -7.19 -5.16 -14.08
N PHE A 176 -6.73 -5.29 -12.84
CA PHE A 176 -5.29 -5.37 -12.54
C PHE A 176 -4.69 -6.78 -12.69
N ASP A 177 -5.53 -7.82 -12.79
CA ASP A 177 -5.09 -9.18 -13.12
C ASP A 177 -4.76 -9.35 -14.63
N LEU A 178 -5.24 -8.44 -15.48
CA LEU A 178 -4.95 -8.46 -16.92
C LEU A 178 -3.51 -8.03 -17.24
N GLU A 179 -3.05 -8.39 -18.44
CA GLU A 179 -1.75 -8.00 -18.99
C GLU A 179 -1.53 -6.48 -18.90
N PRO A 180 -0.33 -5.98 -18.54
CA PRO A 180 -0.12 -4.58 -18.17
C PRO A 180 -0.62 -3.55 -19.19
N LYS A 181 -0.48 -3.79 -20.50
CA LYS A 181 -0.99 -2.84 -21.50
C LYS A 181 -2.51 -2.82 -21.56
N LEU A 182 -3.13 -3.99 -21.42
CA LEU A 182 -4.57 -4.12 -21.40
C LEU A 182 -5.17 -3.50 -20.13
N SER A 183 -4.57 -3.76 -18.97
CA SER A 183 -5.02 -3.20 -17.69
C SER A 183 -4.95 -1.67 -17.68
N GLU A 184 -3.88 -1.06 -18.20
CA GLU A 184 -3.78 0.40 -18.36
C GLU A 184 -4.87 0.97 -19.27
N THR A 185 -5.13 0.29 -20.40
CA THR A 185 -6.15 0.72 -21.36
C THR A 185 -7.55 0.65 -20.73
N LEU A 186 -7.83 -0.45 -20.03
CA LEU A 186 -9.10 -0.63 -19.34
C LEU A 186 -9.27 0.31 -18.15
N LEU A 187 -8.21 0.59 -17.39
CA LEU A 187 -8.24 1.56 -16.30
C LEU A 187 -8.69 2.93 -16.80
N LEU A 188 -8.11 3.42 -17.90
CA LEU A 188 -8.51 4.68 -18.53
C LEU A 188 -9.96 4.64 -19.04
N PHE A 189 -10.37 3.52 -19.64
CA PHE A 189 -11.72 3.34 -20.14
C PHE A 189 -12.76 3.35 -19.01
N VAL A 190 -12.53 2.60 -17.94
CA VAL A 190 -13.41 2.52 -16.76
C VAL A 190 -13.47 3.87 -16.04
N CYS A 191 -12.35 4.58 -15.92
CA CYS A 191 -12.33 5.94 -15.40
C CYS A 191 -13.26 6.88 -16.20
N ARG A 192 -13.11 6.92 -17.53
CA ARG A 192 -13.97 7.72 -18.41
C ARG A 192 -15.44 7.29 -18.33
N MET A 193 -15.71 5.99 -18.19
CA MET A 193 -17.08 5.48 -18.04
C MET A 193 -17.74 6.00 -16.77
N HIS A 194 -17.04 6.00 -15.64
CA HIS A 194 -17.56 6.56 -14.39
C HIS A 194 -17.80 8.07 -14.51
N GLN A 195 -16.86 8.81 -15.10
CA GLN A 195 -17.00 10.24 -15.35
C GLN A 195 -18.19 10.54 -16.26
N ALA A 196 -18.44 9.73 -17.29
CA ALA A 196 -19.57 9.89 -18.19
C ALA A 196 -20.92 9.56 -17.51
N ILE A 197 -20.95 8.60 -16.59
CA ILE A 197 -22.19 8.18 -15.92
C ILE A 197 -22.57 9.11 -14.76
N PHE A 198 -21.60 9.53 -13.96
CA PHE A 198 -21.85 10.28 -12.72
C PHE A 198 -21.32 11.72 -12.71
N GLY A 199 -20.50 12.09 -13.68
CA GLY A 199 -19.74 13.33 -13.68
C GLY A 199 -18.38 13.20 -12.99
N GLU A 200 -17.51 14.17 -13.24
CA GLU A 200 -16.10 14.17 -12.79
C GLU A 200 -15.94 14.30 -11.28
N GLN A 201 -16.89 14.94 -10.60
CA GLN A 201 -16.83 15.21 -9.15
C GLN A 201 -17.46 14.12 -8.30
N HIS A 202 -18.03 13.09 -8.92
CA HIS A 202 -18.64 11.98 -8.19
C HIS A 202 -17.55 11.16 -7.46
N PRO A 203 -17.77 10.70 -6.22
CA PRO A 203 -16.75 9.96 -5.45
C PRO A 203 -16.16 8.77 -6.20
N LEU A 204 -17.00 7.95 -6.86
CA LEU A 204 -16.54 6.83 -7.67
C LEU A 204 -15.67 7.28 -8.85
N SER A 205 -16.04 8.37 -9.54
CA SER A 205 -15.23 8.93 -10.63
C SER A 205 -13.87 9.42 -10.15
N LEU A 206 -13.84 10.07 -8.99
CA LEU A 206 -12.61 10.58 -8.37
C LEU A 206 -11.66 9.45 -7.95
N ILE A 207 -12.20 8.32 -7.46
CA ILE A 207 -11.40 7.13 -7.11
C ILE A 207 -10.66 6.61 -8.34
N TRP A 208 -11.35 6.44 -9.47
CA TRP A 208 -10.72 5.98 -10.71
C TRP A 208 -9.76 7.02 -11.32
N ASP A 209 -10.08 8.31 -11.26
CA ASP A 209 -9.18 9.39 -11.69
C ASP A 209 -7.87 9.38 -10.89
N LYS A 210 -7.94 9.18 -9.57
CA LYS A 210 -6.75 9.04 -8.74
C LYS A 210 -5.94 7.80 -9.11
N LEU A 211 -6.57 6.66 -9.35
CA LEU A 211 -5.90 5.44 -9.81
C LEU A 211 -5.09 5.65 -11.10
N VAL A 212 -5.63 6.39 -12.06
CA VAL A 212 -4.93 6.78 -13.30
C VAL A 212 -3.68 7.61 -13.00
N ARG A 213 -3.71 8.47 -11.96
CA ARG A 213 -2.61 9.37 -11.61
C ARG A 213 -1.47 8.72 -10.80
N PHE A 214 -1.70 7.57 -10.18
CA PHE A 214 -0.62 6.86 -9.49
C PHE A 214 0.47 6.43 -10.47
N THR A 215 1.71 6.46 -9.99
CA THR A 215 2.80 5.80 -10.70
C THR A 215 2.51 4.30 -10.84
N ALA A 216 2.90 3.67 -11.95
CA ALA A 216 2.69 2.24 -12.15
C ALA A 216 3.27 1.37 -11.01
N ARG A 217 4.37 1.83 -10.39
CA ARG A 217 5.00 1.18 -9.24
C ARG A 217 4.13 1.27 -7.97
N ALA A 218 3.49 2.40 -7.71
CA ALA A 218 2.68 2.61 -6.52
C ALA A 218 1.23 2.13 -6.68
N ARG A 219 0.73 2.02 -7.91
CA ARG A 219 -0.69 1.77 -8.17
C ARG A 219 -1.19 0.46 -7.60
N LEU A 220 -0.45 -0.64 -7.79
CA LEU A 220 -0.88 -1.95 -7.26
C LEU A 220 -1.01 -1.95 -5.74
N HIS A 221 -0.05 -1.32 -5.05
CA HIS A 221 -0.10 -1.15 -3.60
C HIS A 221 -1.27 -0.26 -3.17
N ALA A 222 -1.53 0.81 -3.91
CA ALA A 222 -2.65 1.71 -3.64
C ALA A 222 -3.99 0.96 -3.79
N VAL A 223 -4.15 0.20 -4.88
CA VAL A 223 -5.33 -0.62 -5.15
C VAL A 223 -5.58 -1.62 -4.01
N LEU A 224 -4.56 -2.36 -3.58
CA LEU A 224 -4.68 -3.27 -2.45
C LEU A 224 -5.09 -2.54 -1.17
N SER A 225 -4.43 -1.43 -0.86
CA SER A 225 -4.72 -0.64 0.34
C SER A 225 -6.16 -0.13 0.33
N MET A 226 -6.64 0.33 -0.83
CA MET A 226 -8.01 0.80 -1.04
C MET A 226 -9.02 -0.33 -0.95
N ALA A 227 -8.73 -1.50 -1.52
CA ALA A 227 -9.59 -2.68 -1.46
C ALA A 227 -9.72 -3.21 -0.03
N THR A 228 -8.60 -3.41 0.67
CA THR A 228 -8.57 -3.80 2.09
C THR A 228 -9.38 -2.82 2.94
N PHE A 229 -9.13 -1.52 2.77
CA PHE A 229 -9.88 -0.50 3.50
C PHE A 229 -11.39 -0.57 3.22
N THR A 230 -11.79 -0.74 1.95
CA THR A 230 -13.20 -0.84 1.56
C THR A 230 -13.87 -2.04 2.22
N ALA A 231 -13.22 -3.20 2.17
CA ALA A 231 -13.70 -4.42 2.79
C ALA A 231 -13.80 -4.29 4.31
N ASP A 232 -12.78 -3.77 5.00
CA ASP A 232 -12.77 -3.56 6.45
C ASP A 232 -13.97 -2.68 6.90
N VAL A 233 -14.26 -1.60 6.16
CA VAL A 233 -15.39 -0.72 6.47
C VAL A 233 -16.73 -1.43 6.30
N ILE A 234 -16.87 -2.24 5.25
CA ILE A 234 -18.10 -2.99 4.99
C ILE A 234 -18.27 -4.11 6.03
N GLU A 235 -17.20 -4.83 6.36
CA GLU A 235 -17.18 -5.86 7.40
C GLU A 235 -17.50 -5.32 8.78
N ALA A 236 -16.94 -4.17 9.15
CA ALA A 236 -17.25 -3.51 10.42
C ALA A 236 -18.74 -3.18 10.56
N ARG A 237 -19.45 -2.99 9.44
CA ARG A 237 -20.90 -2.74 9.41
C ARG A 237 -21.75 -4.00 9.32
N MET A 238 -21.23 -5.05 8.69
CA MET A 238 -21.93 -6.34 8.51
C MET A 238 -21.71 -7.34 9.66
N GLY A 239 -20.65 -7.18 10.45
CA GLY A 239 -20.17 -8.16 11.42
C GLY A 239 -19.13 -9.12 10.83
N ALA A 240 -18.32 -9.75 11.69
CA ALA A 240 -17.05 -10.45 11.39
C ALA A 240 -17.11 -11.74 10.53
N GLN A 241 -18.17 -11.97 9.76
CA GLN A 241 -18.35 -13.18 8.92
C GLN A 241 -18.84 -12.82 7.50
N SER A 242 -18.34 -11.72 6.93
CA SER A 242 -18.78 -11.25 5.62
C SER A 242 -18.01 -11.95 4.47
N ALA A 243 -18.69 -12.10 3.34
CA ALA A 243 -18.15 -12.71 2.11
C ALA A 243 -17.11 -11.82 1.38
N MET A 244 -16.70 -10.70 1.98
CA MET A 244 -15.67 -9.80 1.45
C MET A 244 -14.25 -10.34 1.69
N VAL A 245 -14.06 -11.20 2.69
CA VAL A 245 -12.81 -11.93 2.93
C VAL A 245 -12.40 -12.71 1.69
N GLU A 246 -13.33 -13.41 1.03
CA GLU A 246 -13.07 -14.16 -0.21
C GLU A 246 -12.56 -13.25 -1.34
N ALA A 247 -13.19 -12.09 -1.54
CA ALA A 247 -12.80 -11.14 -2.59
C ALA A 247 -11.43 -10.50 -2.32
N LEU A 248 -11.11 -10.24 -1.05
CA LEU A 248 -9.80 -9.77 -0.63
C LEU A 248 -8.71 -10.84 -0.78
N GLU A 249 -9.01 -12.10 -0.47
CA GLU A 249 -8.08 -13.21 -0.61
C GLU A 249 -7.67 -13.40 -2.07
N CYS A 250 -8.60 -13.29 -3.04
CA CYS A 250 -8.29 -13.32 -4.46
C CYS A 250 -7.30 -12.20 -4.87
N LEU A 251 -7.60 -10.94 -4.51
CA LEU A 251 -6.74 -9.79 -4.75
C LEU A 251 -5.33 -9.96 -4.17
N GLN A 252 -5.24 -10.49 -2.95
CA GLN A 252 -3.95 -10.70 -2.29
C GLN A 252 -3.12 -11.79 -2.98
N VAL A 253 -3.75 -12.89 -3.39
CA VAL A 253 -3.08 -13.99 -4.11
C VAL A 253 -2.49 -13.50 -5.43
N ASP A 254 -3.21 -12.69 -6.20
CA ASP A 254 -2.75 -12.26 -7.52
C ASP A 254 -1.61 -11.23 -7.46
N VAL A 255 -1.59 -10.37 -6.43
CA VAL A 255 -0.43 -9.51 -6.17
C VAL A 255 0.82 -10.32 -5.81
N HIS A 256 0.67 -11.41 -5.06
CA HIS A 256 1.80 -12.29 -4.75
C HIS A 256 2.31 -13.02 -6.00
N LYS A 257 1.42 -13.42 -6.92
CA LYS A 257 1.81 -13.96 -8.24
C LYS A 257 2.58 -12.93 -9.07
N GLN A 258 2.09 -11.69 -9.18
CA GLN A 258 2.77 -10.63 -9.95
C GLN A 258 4.13 -10.24 -9.36
N ARG A 259 4.29 -10.30 -8.03
CA ARG A 259 5.57 -10.09 -7.35
C ARG A 259 6.55 -11.24 -7.61
N GLY A 260 6.10 -12.49 -7.50
CA GLY A 260 6.91 -13.68 -7.78
C GLY A 260 7.32 -13.80 -9.26
N PHE A 261 6.48 -13.36 -10.20
CA PHE A 261 6.79 -13.34 -11.64
C PHE A 261 7.88 -12.32 -11.99
N LYS A 262 7.92 -11.16 -11.31
CA LYS A 262 9.00 -10.17 -11.47
C LYS A 262 10.33 -10.63 -10.88
N GLU A 263 10.30 -11.34 -9.75
CA GLU A 263 11.49 -11.89 -9.10
C GLU A 263 12.12 -13.05 -9.90
N THR A 264 11.30 -13.85 -10.59
CA THR A 264 11.76 -14.97 -11.44
C THR A 264 12.28 -14.54 -12.81
N LEU A 265 11.84 -13.39 -13.34
CA LEU A 265 12.31 -12.84 -14.62
C LEU A 265 13.59 -12.00 -14.53
N GLY A 266 14.19 -11.85 -13.33
CA GLY A 266 15.48 -11.17 -13.17
C GLY A 266 15.49 -9.73 -13.70
N ILE A 267 14.35 -9.05 -13.71
CA ILE A 267 14.28 -7.63 -14.06
C ILE A 267 14.76 -6.85 -12.84
N SER A 268 16.08 -6.77 -12.70
CA SER A 268 16.76 -5.95 -11.69
C SER A 268 16.44 -4.48 -11.91
N GLU A 269 16.11 -3.81 -10.82
CA GLU A 269 15.83 -2.38 -10.73
C GLU A 269 16.96 -1.53 -11.33
N VAL A 270 16.61 -0.63 -12.25
CA VAL A 270 17.34 0.60 -12.58
C VAL A 270 16.32 1.72 -12.69
#